data_AF-A0A9X3TUM7-F1
#
_entry.id   AF-A0A9X3TUM7-F1
#
_cell.length_a   1.000
_cell.length_b   1.000
_cell.length_c   1.000
_cell.angle_alpha   90.00
_cell.angle_beta   90.00
_cell.angle_gamma   90.00
#
_symmetry.space_group_name_H-M   'P 1'
#
loop_
_entity.id
_entity.type
_entity.pdbx_description
1 polymer ?
#
loop_
_entity_poly.entity_id
_entity_poly.type
_entity_poly.pdbx_seq_one_letter_code
_entity_poly.pdbx_strand_id
1 'polypeptide(L)'
;MSDQFFPLVSIITPSFNQARFIRETIESVLNQDYPHLEHIVIDGGSTDGTLEILNHFRQTDNRFRFVSEPDRGQSHAINKGLAMAAGEIIGWVNSDDTYQPGAIRKAVQALQQRPEWAMVHGGCYVINENSQIQSSISVAPADYQKLYHSCCVCQPAAFIRKDILQQMGGVDETLNFCMDYDLWIRIAKNHLIGYVPDHLANARIHRTAKSVTQWHSVGLPEVLKTVEKHYGSISKTWLAHAPHYRKRETPRPHPQQQVIHSHPVQPKNLSSIGHPDRVTSMNRYADLWVPPQFHITIEATPGSRFHTLLVKGRALALRPGQPVNLSANILVNGRSVGTYQTSGQSFVWEIPLDHNQQINQVTILSSRFLTDPNSSHRMICFIADEVVPLTAGEADYYKRN
;
A
#
# COMPACT_ATOMS: atom_id res chain seq x y z
N MET A 1 -4.17 13.01 42.11
CA MET A 1 -3.95 13.21 40.66
C MET A 1 -2.87 12.22 40.29
N SER A 2 -3.18 11.18 39.51
CA SER A 2 -2.16 10.24 39.05
C SER A 2 -1.13 11.01 38.24
N ASP A 3 0.16 10.87 38.55
CA ASP A 3 1.25 11.42 37.73
C ASP A 3 1.04 10.96 36.29
N GLN A 4 0.69 11.92 35.42
CA GLN A 4 0.45 11.64 34.03
C GLN A 4 1.80 11.37 33.37
N PHE A 5 2.09 10.10 33.08
CA PHE A 5 3.29 9.70 32.36
C PHE A 5 3.26 10.34 30.97
N PHE A 6 4.28 11.12 30.61
CA PHE A 6 4.45 11.69 29.28
C PHE A 6 5.65 11.00 28.62
N PRO A 7 5.48 9.97 27.78
CA PRO A 7 6.59 9.35 27.06
C PRO A 7 7.28 10.38 26.16
N LEU A 8 8.59 10.27 25.97
CA LEU A 8 9.30 11.09 25.00
C LEU A 8 8.78 10.76 23.58
N VAL A 9 8.48 11.80 22.81
CA VAL A 9 8.11 11.69 21.40
C VAL A 9 9.27 12.20 20.55
N SER A 10 9.72 11.41 19.59
CA SER A 10 10.68 11.86 18.57
C SER A 10 9.95 12.12 17.27
N ILE A 11 10.10 13.33 16.74
CA ILE A 11 9.65 13.65 15.39
C ILE A 11 10.86 13.67 14.47
N ILE A 12 10.77 12.96 13.35
CA ILE A 12 11.80 12.92 12.32
C ILE A 12 11.34 13.72 11.11
N THR A 13 12.22 14.50 10.51
CA THR A 13 11.93 15.22 9.27
C THR A 13 13.05 14.98 8.25
N PRO A 14 12.80 14.20 7.19
CA PRO A 14 13.70 14.17 6.03
C PRO A 14 13.60 15.50 5.28
N SER A 15 14.74 16.05 4.86
CA SER A 15 14.81 17.34 4.17
C SER A 15 15.84 17.33 3.04
N PHE A 16 15.53 17.95 1.91
CA PHE A 16 16.47 18.21 0.82
C PHE A 16 15.99 19.37 -0.05
N ASN A 17 16.70 20.49 -0.02
CA ASN A 17 16.40 21.75 -0.72
C ASN A 17 15.00 22.29 -0.44
N GLN A 18 14.71 22.53 0.85
CA GLN A 18 13.36 22.84 1.34
C GLN A 18 13.31 24.16 2.12
N ALA A 19 14.22 25.10 1.84
CA ALA A 19 14.32 26.38 2.55
C ALA A 19 12.99 27.16 2.57
N ARG A 20 12.16 26.96 1.55
CA ARG A 20 10.84 27.59 1.41
C ARG A 20 9.85 27.17 2.50
N PHE A 21 9.88 25.91 2.94
CA PHE A 21 8.83 25.34 3.79
C PHE A 21 9.33 24.84 5.15
N ILE A 22 10.59 24.43 5.24
CA ILE A 22 11.15 23.75 6.41
C ILE A 22 11.00 24.54 7.71
N ARG A 23 11.05 25.88 7.65
CA ARG A 23 10.82 26.73 8.83
C ARG A 23 9.45 26.47 9.45
N GLU A 24 8.40 26.48 8.63
CA GLU A 24 7.02 26.30 9.09
C GLU A 24 6.81 24.87 9.62
N THR A 25 7.42 23.87 8.96
CA THR A 25 7.42 22.48 9.43
C THR A 25 8.02 22.39 10.84
N ILE A 26 9.22 22.95 11.05
CA ILE A 26 9.89 22.93 12.36
C ILE A 26 9.08 23.66 13.42
N GLU A 27 8.57 24.85 13.11
CA GLU A 27 7.71 25.61 14.02
C GLU A 27 6.45 24.81 14.40
N SER A 28 5.83 24.10 13.45
CA SER A 28 4.64 23.28 13.73
C SER A 28 4.90 22.12 14.69
N VAL A 29 6.14 21.61 14.74
CA VAL A 29 6.59 20.56 15.66
C VAL A 29 6.93 21.16 17.01
N LEU A 30 7.79 22.18 17.06
CA LEU A 30 8.29 22.77 18.30
C LEU A 30 7.20 23.53 19.08
N ASN A 31 6.16 24.03 18.40
CA ASN A 31 5.01 24.69 19.02
C ASN A 31 3.92 23.72 19.50
N GLN A 32 4.14 22.39 19.41
CA GLN A 32 3.21 21.42 19.98
C GLN A 32 3.14 21.59 21.50
N ASP A 33 1.94 21.42 22.05
CA ASP A 33 1.66 21.57 23.48
C ASP A 33 2.04 20.30 24.30
N TYR A 34 3.07 19.58 23.85
CA TYR A 34 3.52 18.34 24.45
C TYR A 34 4.91 18.52 25.10
N PRO A 35 5.08 18.19 26.39
CA PRO A 35 6.26 18.60 27.15
C PRO A 35 7.53 17.81 26.81
N HIS A 36 7.42 16.54 26.41
CA HIS A 36 8.56 15.65 26.19
C HIS A 36 8.71 15.36 24.70
N LEU A 37 9.34 16.29 23.99
CA LEU A 37 9.48 16.27 22.54
C LEU A 37 10.95 16.46 22.15
N GLU A 38 11.40 15.71 21.15
CA GLU A 38 12.58 16.04 20.36
C GLU A 38 12.25 16.07 18.87
N HIS A 39 12.93 16.95 18.14
CA HIS A 39 12.79 17.07 16.69
C HIS A 39 14.15 16.87 16.01
N ILE A 40 14.21 15.88 15.14
CA ILE A 40 15.42 15.45 14.44
C ILE A 40 15.21 15.67 12.94
N VAL A 41 15.95 16.63 12.36
CA VAL A 41 15.98 16.83 10.91
C VAL A 41 17.16 16.07 10.31
N ILE A 42 16.91 15.28 9.28
CA ILE A 42 17.95 14.62 8.48
C ILE A 42 17.95 15.27 7.10
N ASP A 43 18.96 16.10 6.88
CA ASP A 43 19.14 16.87 5.65
C ASP A 43 20.07 16.15 4.69
N GLY A 44 19.62 15.94 3.45
CA GLY A 44 20.34 15.19 2.40
C GLY A 44 21.48 15.97 1.73
N GLY A 45 22.06 16.96 2.40
CA GLY A 45 23.08 17.85 1.85
C GLY A 45 22.46 18.97 1.01
N SER A 46 21.50 19.70 1.57
CA SER A 46 20.87 20.83 0.89
C SER A 46 21.88 21.91 0.51
N THR A 47 21.66 22.52 -0.66
CA THR A 47 22.49 23.61 -1.21
C THR A 47 21.73 24.93 -1.31
N ASP A 48 20.47 24.94 -0.91
CA ASP A 48 19.67 26.16 -0.78
C ASP A 48 19.80 26.74 0.65
N GLY A 49 18.94 27.70 1.00
CA GLY A 49 18.93 28.35 2.32
C GLY A 49 18.47 27.47 3.50
N THR A 50 18.38 26.14 3.33
CA THR A 50 17.88 25.22 4.37
C THR A 50 18.83 25.20 5.56
N LEU A 51 20.14 25.14 5.34
CA LEU A 51 21.13 25.01 6.42
C LEU A 51 21.14 26.20 7.37
N GLU A 52 20.94 27.42 6.86
CA GLU A 52 20.84 28.63 7.69
C GLU A 52 19.64 28.54 8.65
N ILE A 53 18.51 28.03 8.16
CA ILE A 53 17.30 27.83 8.97
C ILE A 53 17.53 26.75 10.03
N LEU A 54 18.10 25.60 9.66
CA LEU A 54 18.39 24.51 10.59
C LEU A 54 19.38 24.95 11.69
N ASN A 55 20.42 25.71 11.32
CA ASN A 55 21.38 26.26 12.27
C ASN A 55 20.73 27.21 13.27
N HIS A 56 19.79 28.06 12.82
CA HIS A 56 19.05 28.94 13.69
C HIS A 56 18.28 28.15 14.76
N PHE A 57 17.49 27.13 14.38
CA PHE A 57 16.73 26.32 15.35
C PHE A 57 17.62 25.53 16.30
N ARG A 58 18.75 25.00 15.82
CA ARG A 58 19.74 24.31 16.68
C ARG A 58 20.30 25.22 17.78
N GLN A 59 20.39 26.53 17.52
CA GLN A 59 20.88 27.51 18.49
C GLN A 59 19.78 28.00 19.45
N THR A 60 18.52 27.98 19.03
CA THR A 60 17.41 28.59 19.78
C THR A 60 16.52 27.59 20.51
N ASP A 61 16.52 26.30 20.15
CA ASP A 61 15.69 25.28 20.79
C ASP A 61 16.50 23.99 21.09
N ASN A 62 16.61 23.63 22.36
CA ASN A 62 17.38 22.46 22.81
C ASN A 62 16.73 21.11 22.47
N ARG A 63 15.45 21.11 22.07
CA ARG A 63 14.73 19.93 21.59
C ARG A 63 15.07 19.63 20.14
N PHE A 64 15.63 20.59 19.41
CA PHE A 64 15.91 20.49 18.00
C PHE A 64 17.36 20.07 17.72
N ARG A 65 17.53 19.10 16.81
CA ARG A 65 18.84 18.71 16.27
C ARG A 65 18.72 18.37 14.80
N PHE A 66 19.83 18.48 14.08
CA PHE A 66 19.89 18.04 12.70
C PHE A 66 21.24 17.47 12.32
N VAL A 67 21.25 16.65 11.27
CA VAL A 67 22.45 16.20 10.56
C VAL A 67 22.28 16.54 9.09
N SER A 68 23.32 17.10 8.47
CA SER A 68 23.34 17.38 7.03
C SER A 68 24.51 16.65 6.37
N GLU A 69 24.18 15.73 5.47
CA GLU A 69 25.13 15.02 4.60
C GLU A 69 24.36 14.36 3.45
N PRO A 70 25.01 14.05 2.31
CA PRO A 70 24.37 13.32 1.22
C PRO A 70 23.70 12.01 1.68
N ASP A 71 22.47 11.77 1.22
CA ASP A 71 21.73 10.55 1.50
C ASP A 71 21.38 9.75 0.23
N ARG A 72 20.78 8.57 0.41
CA ARG A 72 20.28 7.71 -0.68
C ARG A 72 18.79 7.93 -0.96
N GLY A 73 18.23 9.06 -0.54
CA GLY A 73 16.83 9.40 -0.60
C GLY A 73 16.11 9.36 0.75
N GLN A 74 14.82 9.72 0.70
CA GLN A 74 13.96 9.94 1.86
C GLN A 74 13.89 8.75 2.82
N SER A 75 13.82 7.50 2.31
CA SER A 75 13.80 6.30 3.16
C SER A 75 15.06 6.17 4.01
N HIS A 76 16.23 6.44 3.43
CA HIS A 76 17.51 6.44 4.15
C HIS A 76 17.52 7.53 5.22
N ALA A 77 17.06 8.74 4.89
CA ALA A 77 16.96 9.84 5.84
C ALA A 77 16.03 9.50 7.03
N ILE A 78 14.87 8.88 6.76
CA ILE A 78 13.93 8.43 7.81
C ILE A 78 14.59 7.39 8.71
N ASN A 79 15.20 6.34 8.15
CA ASN A 79 15.85 5.29 8.94
C ASN A 79 17.03 5.82 9.75
N LYS A 80 17.81 6.75 9.20
CA LYS A 80 18.88 7.44 9.93
C LYS A 80 18.32 8.24 11.10
N GLY A 81 17.23 8.99 10.90
CA GLY A 81 16.54 9.70 11.98
C GLY A 81 16.00 8.76 13.05
N LEU A 82 15.45 7.60 12.65
CA LEU A 82 14.95 6.57 13.56
C LEU A 82 16.06 5.99 14.44
N ALA A 83 17.25 5.77 13.87
CA ALA A 83 18.42 5.30 14.63
C ALA A 83 18.88 6.32 15.68
N MET A 84 18.62 7.61 15.46
CA MET A 84 18.99 8.71 16.39
C MET A 84 17.89 9.02 17.41
N ALA A 85 16.65 8.62 17.14
CA ALA A 85 15.49 8.91 17.98
C ALA A 85 15.57 8.20 19.34
N ALA A 86 15.30 8.92 20.42
CA ALA A 86 15.28 8.43 21.79
C ALA A 86 13.85 8.18 22.33
N GLY A 87 12.83 8.73 21.68
CA GLY A 87 11.44 8.66 22.08
C GLY A 87 10.82 7.28 22.02
N GLU A 88 9.86 7.02 22.89
CA GLU A 88 9.08 5.78 22.91
C GLU A 88 8.00 5.78 21.82
N ILE A 89 7.61 6.98 21.37
CA ILE A 89 6.69 7.19 20.25
C ILE A 89 7.41 7.99 19.18
N ILE A 90 7.29 7.54 17.94
CA ILE A 90 7.92 8.12 16.77
C ILE A 90 6.84 8.65 15.84
N GLY A 91 7.00 9.88 15.40
CA GLY A 91 6.34 10.43 14.21
C GLY A 91 7.39 10.81 13.18
N TRP A 92 6.97 10.94 11.92
CA TRP A 92 7.77 11.71 10.97
C TRP A 92 6.86 12.64 10.17
N VAL A 93 7.40 13.78 9.76
CA VAL A 93 6.71 14.79 8.97
C VAL A 93 7.66 15.31 7.91
N ASN A 94 7.21 15.35 6.66
CA ASN A 94 8.04 15.83 5.56
C ASN A 94 8.31 17.32 5.72
N SER A 95 9.43 17.78 5.16
CA SER A 95 9.94 19.16 5.26
C SER A 95 9.03 20.25 4.67
N ASP A 96 7.94 19.86 4.03
CA ASP A 96 6.91 20.72 3.44
C ASP A 96 5.55 20.57 4.14
N ASP A 97 5.38 19.60 5.02
CA ASP A 97 4.14 19.32 5.76
C ASP A 97 4.17 19.95 7.16
N THR A 98 3.02 20.04 7.84
CA THR A 98 2.92 20.60 9.21
C THR A 98 1.98 19.81 10.10
N TYR A 99 2.18 19.86 11.42
CA TYR A 99 1.21 19.34 12.38
C TYR A 99 0.10 20.34 12.70
N GLN A 100 -1.08 19.82 13.03
CA GLN A 100 -2.14 20.61 13.65
C GLN A 100 -1.85 20.83 15.15
N PRO A 101 -2.36 21.91 15.77
CA PRO A 101 -2.22 22.12 17.20
C PRO A 101 -2.77 20.94 18.03
N GLY A 102 -1.97 20.49 19.01
CA GLY A 102 -2.33 19.38 19.90
C GLY A 102 -2.26 17.99 19.28
N ALA A 103 -1.73 17.86 18.06
CA ALA A 103 -1.63 16.58 17.35
C ALA A 103 -0.85 15.53 18.15
N ILE A 104 0.32 15.90 18.67
CA ILE A 104 1.18 14.98 19.43
C ILE A 104 0.47 14.53 20.71
N ARG A 105 -0.10 15.46 21.48
CA ARG A 105 -0.84 15.12 22.70
C ARG A 105 -1.99 14.13 22.42
N LYS A 106 -2.79 14.39 21.38
CA LYS A 106 -3.91 13.51 21.00
C LYS A 106 -3.43 12.11 20.63
N ALA A 107 -2.35 12.01 19.84
CA ALA A 107 -1.78 10.73 19.44
C ALA A 107 -1.23 9.93 20.63
N VAL A 108 -0.46 10.59 21.52
CA VAL A 108 0.07 9.96 22.73
C VAL A 108 -1.05 9.48 23.64
N GLN A 109 -2.06 10.31 23.90
CA GLN A 109 -3.20 9.93 24.74
C GLN A 109 -3.93 8.71 24.16
N ALA A 110 -4.15 8.67 22.85
CA ALA A 110 -4.78 7.55 22.19
C ALA A 110 -3.97 6.25 22.34
N LEU A 111 -2.64 6.31 22.15
CA LEU A 111 -1.76 5.16 22.34
C LEU A 111 -1.68 4.72 23.82
N GLN A 112 -1.70 5.65 24.77
CA GLN A 112 -1.71 5.29 26.20
C GLN A 112 -3.01 4.61 26.63
N GLN A 113 -4.15 5.09 26.12
CA GLN A 113 -5.46 4.50 26.40
C GLN A 113 -5.64 3.13 25.75
N ARG A 114 -4.90 2.83 24.68
CA ARG A 114 -5.00 1.60 23.90
C ARG A 114 -3.61 0.95 23.73
N PRO A 115 -3.10 0.26 24.77
CA PRO A 115 -1.80 -0.40 24.72
C PRO A 115 -1.66 -1.42 23.57
N GLU A 116 -2.77 -2.00 23.10
CA GLU A 116 -2.80 -2.95 21.99
C GLU A 116 -2.59 -2.31 20.61
N TRP A 117 -2.69 -0.98 20.50
CA TRP A 117 -2.40 -0.26 19.26
C TRP A 117 -0.90 -0.11 19.09
N ALA A 118 -0.39 -0.64 17.99
CA ALA A 118 1.01 -0.48 17.58
C ALA A 118 1.30 0.92 17.04
N MET A 119 0.29 1.52 16.43
CA MET A 119 0.33 2.88 15.91
C MET A 119 -1.06 3.50 15.95
N VAL A 120 -1.10 4.81 15.80
CA VAL A 120 -2.33 5.58 15.63
C VAL A 120 -2.17 6.54 14.46
N HIS A 121 -3.26 6.81 13.76
CA HIS A 121 -3.31 7.89 12.79
C HIS A 121 -4.59 8.72 12.94
N GLY A 122 -4.60 9.91 12.34
CA GLY A 122 -5.79 10.75 12.24
C GLY A 122 -6.01 11.30 10.84
N GLY A 123 -6.87 12.32 10.76
CA GLY A 123 -7.13 13.11 9.57
C GLY A 123 -5.95 14.00 9.17
N CYS A 124 -5.95 14.40 7.90
CA CYS A 124 -4.96 15.30 7.36
C CYS A 124 -5.63 16.30 6.41
N TYR A 125 -5.38 17.59 6.59
CA TYR A 125 -5.81 18.59 5.62
C TYR A 125 -4.86 18.63 4.43
N VAL A 126 -5.39 18.99 3.27
CA VAL A 126 -4.58 19.37 2.12
C VAL A 126 -4.42 20.89 2.15
N ILE A 127 -3.19 21.38 2.24
CA ILE A 127 -2.88 22.81 2.19
C ILE A 127 -2.13 23.16 0.90
N ASN A 128 -2.30 24.40 0.43
CA ASN A 128 -1.53 24.91 -0.70
C ASN A 128 -0.15 25.44 -0.25
N GLU A 129 0.63 25.97 -1.20
CA GLU A 129 1.95 26.53 -0.93
C GLU A 129 1.98 27.75 0.01
N ASN A 130 0.82 28.34 0.33
CA ASN A 130 0.64 29.45 1.26
C ASN A 130 -0.05 29.01 2.57
N SER A 131 -0.09 27.71 2.85
CA SER A 131 -0.66 27.11 4.06
C SER A 131 -2.18 27.29 4.22
N GLN A 132 -2.88 27.56 3.12
CA GLN A 132 -4.33 27.65 3.14
C GLN A 132 -4.94 26.28 2.90
N ILE A 133 -5.84 25.86 3.79
CA ILE A 133 -6.59 24.61 3.66
C ILE A 133 -7.44 24.66 2.39
N GLN A 134 -7.25 23.65 1.53
CA GLN A 134 -8.00 23.46 0.29
C GLN A 134 -9.07 22.38 0.45
N SER A 135 -8.74 21.31 1.18
CA SER A 135 -9.62 20.17 1.40
C SER A 135 -9.13 19.33 2.59
N SER A 136 -9.84 18.24 2.86
CA SER A 136 -9.42 17.19 3.79
C SER A 136 -9.20 15.90 3.03
N ILE A 137 -8.14 15.17 3.38
CA ILE A 137 -7.96 13.79 2.93
C ILE A 137 -9.00 12.93 3.67
N SER A 138 -9.71 12.08 2.91
CA SER A 138 -10.63 11.11 3.49
C SER A 138 -9.81 9.96 4.06
N VAL A 139 -9.81 9.84 5.38
CA VAL A 139 -9.18 8.74 6.13
C VAL A 139 -10.26 7.92 6.82
N ALA A 140 -9.97 6.66 7.06
CA ALA A 140 -10.84 5.73 7.78
C ALA A 140 -9.96 4.83 8.66
N PRO A 141 -10.53 4.20 9.71
CA PRO A 141 -9.80 3.22 10.50
C PRO A 141 -9.15 2.18 9.60
N ALA A 142 -7.82 2.08 9.65
CA ALA A 142 -7.05 1.18 8.81
C ALA A 142 -6.95 -0.22 9.43
N ASP A 143 -6.96 -1.22 8.57
CA ASP A 143 -6.65 -2.61 8.89
C ASP A 143 -6.02 -3.26 7.65
N TYR A 144 -5.50 -4.48 7.80
CA TYR A 144 -4.83 -5.19 6.70
C TYR A 144 -5.73 -5.36 5.48
N GLN A 145 -7.04 -5.59 5.65
CA GLN A 145 -7.96 -5.76 4.52
C GLN A 145 -8.25 -4.43 3.82
N LYS A 146 -8.45 -3.34 4.55
CA LYS A 146 -8.68 -2.02 3.95
C LYS A 146 -7.44 -1.50 3.24
N LEU A 147 -6.27 -1.75 3.82
CA LEU A 147 -5.01 -1.38 3.20
C LEU A 147 -4.81 -2.09 1.86
N TYR A 148 -5.39 -3.26 1.61
CA TYR A 148 -5.37 -3.88 0.27
C TYR A 148 -6.07 -3.00 -0.79
N HIS A 149 -7.10 -2.26 -0.39
CA HIS A 149 -7.93 -1.48 -1.31
C HIS A 149 -7.46 -0.04 -1.49
N SER A 150 -6.87 0.57 -0.47
CA SER A 150 -6.34 1.93 -0.55
C SER A 150 -5.34 2.23 0.57
N CYS A 151 -4.48 3.22 0.37
CA CYS A 151 -3.70 3.78 1.47
C CYS A 151 -4.59 4.80 2.22
N CYS A 152 -5.26 4.34 3.29
CA CYS A 152 -6.16 5.15 4.10
C CYS A 152 -5.50 5.81 5.33
N VAL A 153 -4.18 5.70 5.44
CA VAL A 153 -3.35 6.30 6.49
C VAL A 153 -2.53 7.43 5.87
N CYS A 154 -2.78 8.65 6.34
CA CYS A 154 -1.96 9.80 5.94
C CYS A 154 -0.66 9.79 6.74
N GLN A 155 0.47 9.66 6.05
CA GLN A 155 1.80 9.61 6.64
C GLN A 155 2.05 10.70 7.70
N PRO A 156 1.88 12.01 7.43
CA PRO A 156 2.23 13.04 8.41
C PRO A 156 1.32 13.02 9.64
N ALA A 157 0.18 12.31 9.59
CA ALA A 157 -0.76 12.17 10.70
C ALA A 157 -0.57 10.86 11.50
N ALA A 158 0.51 10.11 11.27
CA ALA A 158 0.76 8.81 11.90
C ALA A 158 1.83 8.90 13.01
N PHE A 159 1.56 8.21 14.12
CA PHE A 159 2.46 8.07 15.27
C PHE A 159 2.54 6.60 15.68
N ILE A 160 3.75 6.09 15.87
CA ILE A 160 4.04 4.66 16.00
C ILE A 160 4.87 4.44 17.25
N ARG A 161 4.66 3.33 17.96
CA ARG A 161 5.57 2.96 19.04
C ARG A 161 6.93 2.56 18.49
N LYS A 162 8.00 3.00 19.16
CA LYS A 162 9.37 2.76 18.68
C LYS A 162 9.72 1.27 18.60
N ASP A 163 9.27 0.47 19.56
CA ASP A 163 9.49 -0.98 19.58
C ASP A 163 8.89 -1.67 18.35
N ILE A 164 7.70 -1.26 17.91
CA ILE A 164 7.06 -1.74 16.67
C ILE A 164 7.91 -1.36 15.46
N LEU A 165 8.37 -0.11 15.35
CA LEU A 165 9.24 0.29 14.23
C LEU A 165 10.55 -0.51 14.19
N GLN A 166 11.14 -0.81 15.35
CA GLN A 166 12.33 -1.65 15.47
C GLN A 166 12.05 -3.09 15.05
N GLN A 167 10.93 -3.67 15.48
CA GLN A 167 10.50 -5.01 15.07
C GLN A 167 10.30 -5.08 13.54
N MET A 168 9.81 -4.00 12.95
CA MET A 168 9.60 -3.88 11.51
C MET A 168 10.90 -3.64 10.72
N GLY A 169 12.00 -3.26 11.38
CA GLY A 169 13.27 -2.90 10.73
C GLY A 169 13.25 -1.53 10.04
N GLY A 170 12.33 -0.64 10.43
CA GLY A 170 12.16 0.67 9.80
C GLY A 170 11.40 0.63 8.45
N VAL A 171 11.66 1.62 7.60
CA VAL A 171 11.13 1.69 6.24
C VAL A 171 12.05 0.98 5.25
N ASP A 172 11.47 0.42 4.19
CA ASP A 172 12.23 -0.25 3.12
C ASP A 172 12.96 0.81 2.26
N GLU A 173 14.30 0.85 2.35
CA GLU A 173 15.12 1.83 1.62
C GLU A 173 15.14 1.63 0.11
N THR A 174 14.65 0.49 -0.39
CA THR A 174 14.51 0.28 -1.84
C THR A 174 13.29 1.02 -2.41
N LEU A 175 12.36 1.41 -1.56
CA LEU A 175 11.17 2.17 -1.91
C LEU A 175 11.48 3.67 -1.87
N ASN A 176 11.02 4.39 -2.89
CA ASN A 176 11.26 5.81 -3.05
C ASN A 176 9.99 6.64 -2.85
N PHE A 177 8.81 6.04 -2.82
CA PHE A 177 7.56 6.78 -2.87
C PHE A 177 6.54 6.30 -1.85
N CYS A 178 6.33 4.99 -1.73
CA CYS A 178 5.29 4.41 -0.87
C CYS A 178 5.87 3.59 0.29
N MET A 179 7.03 4.01 0.80
CA MET A 179 7.72 3.35 1.91
C MET A 179 6.90 3.37 3.21
N ASP A 180 6.06 4.39 3.37
CA ASP A 180 5.07 4.52 4.43
C ASP A 180 3.97 3.46 4.30
N TYR A 181 3.42 3.29 3.09
CA TYR A 181 2.36 2.33 2.82
C TYR A 181 2.82 0.88 2.97
N ASP A 182 4.02 0.53 2.52
CA ASP A 182 4.66 -0.77 2.80
C ASP A 182 4.75 -1.02 4.32
N LEU A 183 5.17 -0.02 5.10
CA LEU A 183 5.25 -0.11 6.55
C LEU A 183 3.87 -0.30 7.20
N TRP A 184 2.84 0.45 6.77
CA TRP A 184 1.47 0.29 7.27
C TRP A 184 0.97 -1.14 7.06
N ILE A 185 1.23 -1.72 5.88
CA ILE A 185 0.85 -3.09 5.57
C ILE A 185 1.60 -4.08 6.46
N ARG A 186 2.91 -3.90 6.68
CA ARG A 186 3.71 -4.77 7.56
C ARG A 186 3.21 -4.74 9.01
N ILE A 187 2.89 -3.56 9.53
CA ILE A 187 2.33 -3.39 10.88
C ILE A 187 0.95 -4.07 10.95
N ALA A 188 0.06 -3.76 10.01
CA ALA A 188 -1.32 -4.25 10.02
C ALA A 188 -1.45 -5.78 9.89
N LYS A 189 -0.42 -6.49 9.39
CA LYS A 189 -0.40 -7.96 9.31
C LYS A 189 -0.56 -8.61 10.69
N ASN A 190 0.04 -8.03 11.73
CA ASN A 190 0.11 -8.64 13.06
C ASN A 190 -0.28 -7.70 14.20
N HIS A 191 -0.55 -6.43 13.92
CA HIS A 191 -0.85 -5.42 14.94
C HIS A 191 -2.04 -4.55 14.57
N LEU A 192 -2.70 -4.01 15.60
CA LEU A 192 -3.82 -3.10 15.43
C LEU A 192 -3.34 -1.67 15.15
N ILE A 193 -4.02 -1.01 14.21
CA ILE A 193 -3.85 0.39 13.88
C ILE A 193 -5.02 1.17 14.47
N GLY A 194 -4.71 2.11 15.36
CA GLY A 194 -5.67 3.02 15.96
C GLY A 194 -6.06 4.18 15.05
N TYR A 195 -7.26 4.71 15.27
CA TYR A 195 -7.74 5.90 14.58
C TYR A 195 -8.21 6.97 15.57
N VAL A 196 -7.69 8.18 15.42
CA VAL A 196 -8.15 9.38 16.13
C VAL A 196 -9.05 10.16 15.17
N PRO A 197 -10.34 10.37 15.50
CA PRO A 197 -11.30 11.06 14.63
C PRO A 197 -11.11 12.59 14.67
N ASP A 198 -9.89 13.05 14.40
CA ASP A 198 -9.50 14.46 14.37
C ASP A 198 -8.34 14.66 13.38
N HIS A 199 -8.14 15.89 12.92
CA HIS A 199 -7.05 16.25 12.02
C HIS A 199 -5.77 16.46 12.82
N LEU A 200 -4.76 15.64 12.53
CA LEU A 200 -3.47 15.71 13.22
C LEU A 200 -2.40 16.43 12.40
N ALA A 201 -2.57 16.52 11.08
CA ALA A 201 -1.56 17.11 10.21
C ALA A 201 -2.13 17.85 9.00
N ASN A 202 -1.23 18.48 8.25
CA ASN A 202 -1.47 19.10 6.97
C ASN A 202 -0.44 18.57 5.96
N ALA A 203 -0.92 18.06 4.84
CA ALA A 203 -0.11 17.68 3.70
C ALA A 203 -0.09 18.82 2.69
N ARG A 204 1.10 19.28 2.30
CA ARG A 204 1.23 20.41 1.37
C ARG A 204 1.30 19.95 -0.07
N ILE A 205 0.53 20.61 -0.92
CA ILE A 205 0.63 20.44 -2.37
C ILE A 205 1.26 21.67 -3.01
N HIS A 206 2.36 21.46 -3.72
CA HIS A 206 3.05 22.46 -4.52
C HIS A 206 3.63 21.82 -5.79
N ARG A 207 4.00 22.66 -6.76
CA ARG A 207 4.41 22.24 -8.12
C ARG A 207 5.58 21.26 -8.17
N THR A 208 6.46 21.29 -7.17
CA THR A 208 7.67 20.45 -7.09
C THR A 208 7.51 19.28 -6.12
N ALA A 209 6.35 19.12 -5.48
CA ALA A 209 6.11 18.02 -4.57
C ALA A 209 6.28 16.68 -5.29
N LYS A 210 6.88 15.70 -4.62
CA LYS A 210 7.10 14.36 -5.20
C LYS A 210 5.78 13.70 -5.58
N SER A 211 4.75 13.87 -4.76
CA SER A 211 3.38 13.41 -5.00
C SER A 211 2.74 14.01 -6.26
N VAL A 212 3.11 15.24 -6.63
CA VAL A 212 2.61 15.90 -7.84
C VAL A 212 3.39 15.47 -9.08
N THR A 213 4.70 15.35 -8.96
CA THR A 213 5.61 15.20 -10.12
C THR A 213 5.90 13.75 -10.48
N GLN A 214 5.85 12.83 -9.51
CA GLN A 214 6.32 11.45 -9.68
C GLN A 214 5.27 10.39 -9.37
N TRP A 215 4.02 10.77 -9.05
CA TRP A 215 2.96 9.80 -8.75
C TRP A 215 2.78 8.77 -9.86
N HIS A 216 2.67 9.21 -11.12
CA HIS A 216 2.43 8.26 -12.21
C HIS A 216 3.68 7.47 -12.59
N SER A 217 4.87 8.08 -12.58
CA SER A 217 6.10 7.45 -13.05
C SER A 217 6.76 6.52 -12.02
N VAL A 218 6.65 6.85 -10.74
CA VAL A 218 7.29 6.11 -9.64
C VAL A 218 6.26 5.60 -8.65
N GLY A 219 5.40 6.49 -8.14
CA GLY A 219 4.49 6.18 -7.03
C GLY A 219 3.51 5.04 -7.31
N LEU A 220 2.73 5.13 -8.38
CA LEU A 220 1.75 4.12 -8.73
C LEU A 220 2.43 2.76 -9.05
N PRO A 221 3.48 2.67 -9.89
CA PRO A 221 4.21 1.41 -10.07
C PRO A 221 4.73 0.80 -8.77
N GLU A 222 5.28 1.62 -7.87
CA GLU A 222 5.81 1.16 -6.58
C GLU A 222 4.70 0.68 -5.65
N VAL A 223 3.57 1.39 -5.60
CA VAL A 223 2.35 0.97 -4.87
C VAL A 223 1.84 -0.36 -5.40
N LEU A 224 1.69 -0.52 -6.71
CA LEU A 224 1.20 -1.77 -7.31
C LEU A 224 2.09 -2.96 -6.96
N LYS A 225 3.42 -2.79 -7.06
CA LYS A 225 4.40 -3.81 -6.67
C LYS A 225 4.35 -4.11 -5.17
N THR A 226 4.16 -3.09 -4.33
CA THR A 226 4.04 -3.25 -2.87
C THR A 226 2.77 -4.02 -2.51
N VAL A 227 1.64 -3.72 -3.15
CA VAL A 227 0.39 -4.47 -2.94
C VAL A 227 0.56 -5.93 -3.37
N GLU A 228 1.10 -6.17 -4.56
CA GLU A 228 1.35 -7.53 -5.05
C GLU A 228 2.31 -8.31 -4.12
N LYS A 229 3.43 -7.70 -3.70
CA LYS A 229 4.40 -8.27 -2.75
C LYS A 229 3.72 -8.70 -1.44
N HIS A 230 2.78 -7.91 -0.92
CA HIS A 230 2.21 -8.16 0.41
C HIS A 230 0.93 -9.00 0.41
N TYR A 231 0.15 -8.98 -0.67
CA TYR A 231 -1.17 -9.62 -0.78
C TYR A 231 -1.24 -10.70 -1.88
N GLY A 232 -0.20 -10.88 -2.69
CA GLY A 232 -0.16 -11.83 -3.81
C GLY A 232 -1.09 -11.47 -4.97
N SER A 233 -1.72 -10.30 -4.94
CA SER A 233 -2.63 -9.81 -5.96
C SER A 233 -2.78 -8.29 -5.83
N ILE A 234 -3.41 -7.65 -6.83
CA ILE A 234 -3.67 -6.20 -6.84
C ILE A 234 -5.17 -5.96 -6.81
N SER A 235 -5.62 -5.09 -5.90
CA SER A 235 -7.03 -4.76 -5.77
C SER A 235 -7.56 -3.98 -6.98
N LYS A 236 -8.85 -4.16 -7.29
CA LYS A 236 -9.53 -3.45 -8.39
C LYS A 236 -9.48 -1.93 -8.21
N THR A 237 -9.50 -1.45 -6.97
CA THR A 237 -9.40 -0.03 -6.64
C THR A 237 -8.03 0.53 -7.04
N TRP A 238 -6.93 -0.17 -6.73
CA TRP A 238 -5.61 0.22 -7.22
C TRP A 238 -5.47 0.12 -8.74
N LEU A 239 -6.02 -0.93 -9.35
CA LEU A 239 -6.06 -1.06 -10.81
C LEU A 239 -6.86 0.07 -11.48
N ALA A 240 -7.88 0.63 -10.83
CA ALA A 240 -8.62 1.77 -11.39
C ALA A 240 -7.77 3.04 -11.53
N HIS A 241 -6.65 3.14 -10.82
CA HIS A 241 -5.68 4.23 -10.99
C HIS A 241 -4.70 3.99 -12.17
N ALA A 242 -4.61 2.76 -12.69
CA ALA A 242 -3.68 2.37 -13.76
C ALA A 242 -4.03 2.88 -15.19
N PRO A 243 -5.29 3.09 -15.63
CA PRO A 243 -5.59 3.58 -16.97
C PRO A 243 -5.02 4.96 -17.29
N HIS A 244 -4.72 5.79 -16.28
CA HIS A 244 -4.05 7.09 -16.47
C HIS A 244 -2.54 6.93 -16.73
N TYR A 245 -1.94 5.79 -16.39
CA TYR A 245 -0.56 5.45 -16.68
C TYR A 245 -0.34 5.16 -18.18
N ARG A 246 -1.32 4.52 -18.85
CA ARG A 246 -1.24 4.16 -20.28
C ARG A 246 -1.28 5.35 -21.27
N LYS A 247 -1.61 6.57 -20.83
CA LYS A 247 -1.91 7.71 -21.73
C LYS A 247 -0.79 8.74 -21.91
N ARG A 248 0.38 8.61 -21.30
CA ARG A 248 1.44 9.66 -21.36
C ARG A 248 2.86 9.16 -21.67
N GLU A 249 2.99 8.17 -22.54
CA GLU A 249 4.25 7.97 -23.26
C GLU A 249 4.31 8.91 -24.48
N THR A 250 4.54 10.20 -24.24
CA THR A 250 5.18 11.16 -25.18
C THR A 250 5.33 12.50 -24.48
N PRO A 251 6.52 13.15 -24.51
CA PRO A 251 6.72 14.44 -23.87
C PRO A 251 6.26 15.57 -24.80
N ARG A 252 5.30 16.39 -24.36
CA ARG A 252 5.08 17.76 -24.89
C ARG A 252 4.69 18.74 -23.78
N PRO A 253 5.10 20.02 -23.91
CA PRO A 253 5.24 20.94 -22.79
C PRO A 253 3.90 21.50 -22.31
N HIS A 254 3.89 21.97 -21.05
CA HIS A 254 2.78 22.68 -20.40
C HIS A 254 2.13 23.75 -21.29
N PRO A 255 0.81 23.92 -21.20
CA PRO A 255 0.31 24.96 -20.29
C PRO A 255 -0.95 24.54 -19.50
N GLN A 256 -0.96 24.95 -18.22
CA GLN A 256 -2.11 25.21 -17.33
C GLN A 256 -3.31 24.24 -17.29
N GLN A 257 -3.74 23.92 -16.06
CA GLN A 257 -4.96 23.19 -15.65
C GLN A 257 -4.84 21.67 -15.48
N GLN A 258 -4.60 21.26 -14.24
CA GLN A 258 -5.55 20.45 -13.46
C GLN A 258 -5.02 20.37 -12.03
N VAL A 259 -5.21 21.46 -11.30
CA VAL A 259 -5.14 21.49 -9.84
C VAL A 259 -6.34 20.68 -9.34
N ILE A 260 -6.06 19.65 -8.55
CA ILE A 260 -6.89 19.07 -7.49
C ILE A 260 -8.40 19.30 -7.66
N HIS A 261 -9.04 18.38 -8.37
CA HIS A 261 -10.34 17.91 -7.92
C HIS A 261 -10.19 16.43 -7.59
N SER A 262 -9.88 16.14 -6.33
CA SER A 262 -10.61 15.08 -5.65
C SER A 262 -12.08 15.49 -5.69
N HIS A 263 -12.77 15.17 -6.78
CA HIS A 263 -14.22 15.18 -6.71
C HIS A 263 -14.58 14.16 -5.64
N PRO A 264 -15.33 14.54 -4.59
CA PRO A 264 -16.10 13.53 -3.88
C PRO A 264 -16.95 12.89 -4.96
N VAL A 265 -16.81 11.58 -5.17
CA VAL A 265 -17.79 10.87 -5.98
C VAL A 265 -19.11 11.10 -5.26
N GLN A 266 -19.92 12.01 -5.78
CA GLN A 266 -21.25 12.27 -5.25
C GLN A 266 -22.03 10.96 -5.40
N PRO A 267 -22.65 10.45 -4.33
CA PRO A 267 -23.44 9.23 -4.38
C PRO A 267 -24.81 9.54 -5.00
N LYS A 268 -24.84 9.93 -6.27
CA LYS A 268 -26.08 10.14 -7.04
C LYS A 268 -25.89 9.68 -8.47
N ASN A 269 -25.84 8.36 -8.60
CA ASN A 269 -26.48 7.53 -9.64
C ASN A 269 -26.19 6.05 -9.37
N LEU A 270 -26.37 5.64 -8.10
CA LEU A 270 -26.43 4.23 -7.69
C LEU A 270 -27.84 3.71 -7.95
N SER A 271 -28.19 3.62 -9.23
CA SER A 271 -29.38 2.91 -9.69
C SER A 271 -29.29 2.63 -11.19
N SER A 272 -28.36 1.76 -11.60
CA SER A 272 -28.60 0.76 -12.65
C SER A 272 -27.37 -0.13 -12.92
N ILE A 273 -27.44 -1.37 -12.42
CA ILE A 273 -26.98 -2.61 -13.06
C ILE A 273 -25.47 -2.97 -12.98
N GLY A 274 -25.13 -3.78 -11.96
CA GLY A 274 -24.65 -5.17 -12.11
C GLY A 274 -23.17 -5.47 -12.40
N HIS A 275 -22.36 -5.66 -11.33
CA HIS A 275 -21.07 -6.40 -11.19
C HIS A 275 -19.91 -6.12 -12.18
N PRO A 276 -18.64 -6.36 -11.78
CA PRO A 276 -18.00 -7.57 -12.26
C PRO A 276 -17.30 -8.29 -11.11
N ASP A 277 -17.91 -9.34 -10.60
CA ASP A 277 -17.18 -10.46 -10.02
C ASP A 277 -16.60 -11.23 -11.20
N ARG A 278 -15.30 -11.01 -11.48
CA ARG A 278 -14.69 -11.60 -12.70
C ARG A 278 -14.70 -13.13 -12.64
N VAL A 279 -14.58 -13.70 -11.45
CA VAL A 279 -14.94 -15.10 -11.14
C VAL A 279 -16.16 -15.02 -10.22
N THR A 280 -17.31 -15.44 -10.71
CA THR A 280 -18.58 -15.40 -9.95
C THR A 280 -18.72 -16.57 -9.00
N SER A 281 -18.04 -17.69 -9.26
CA SER A 281 -17.94 -18.82 -8.34
C SER A 281 -16.72 -19.68 -8.60
N MET A 282 -16.19 -20.30 -7.56
CA MET A 282 -15.23 -21.41 -7.68
C MET A 282 -15.36 -22.35 -6.48
N ASN A 283 -15.12 -23.65 -6.67
CA ASN A 283 -15.15 -24.65 -5.58
C ASN A 283 -13.75 -24.92 -4.97
N ARG A 284 -12.89 -23.90 -4.92
CA ARG A 284 -11.59 -23.94 -4.23
C ARG A 284 -11.83 -23.93 -2.71
N TYR A 285 -11.12 -24.77 -1.96
CA TYR A 285 -11.18 -24.77 -0.50
C TYR A 285 -10.57 -23.48 0.08
N ALA A 286 -10.94 -23.14 1.31
CA ALA A 286 -10.48 -21.92 1.99
C ALA A 286 -8.96 -21.86 2.19
N ASP A 287 -8.31 -23.02 2.30
CA ASP A 287 -6.85 -23.19 2.38
C ASP A 287 -6.18 -23.33 1.01
N LEU A 288 -6.87 -22.89 -0.06
CA LEU A 288 -6.41 -22.81 -1.45
C LEU A 288 -6.24 -24.15 -2.18
N TRP A 289 -6.43 -25.28 -1.49
CA TRP A 289 -6.49 -26.58 -2.13
C TRP A 289 -7.66 -26.67 -3.12
N VAL A 290 -7.45 -27.38 -4.22
CA VAL A 290 -8.52 -27.65 -5.20
C VAL A 290 -9.00 -29.10 -5.15
N PRO A 291 -10.31 -29.33 -5.33
CA PRO A 291 -10.86 -30.67 -5.50
C PRO A 291 -10.47 -31.29 -6.86
N PRO A 292 -10.66 -32.61 -7.05
CA PRO A 292 -10.38 -33.31 -8.32
C PRO A 292 -11.05 -32.70 -9.55
N GLN A 293 -12.26 -32.15 -9.35
CA GLN A 293 -12.97 -31.38 -10.35
C GLN A 293 -13.08 -29.94 -9.88
N PHE A 294 -12.18 -29.10 -10.37
CA PHE A 294 -12.13 -27.70 -10.01
C PHE A 294 -12.96 -26.89 -11.00
N HIS A 295 -14.09 -26.37 -10.53
CA HIS A 295 -15.06 -25.62 -11.30
C HIS A 295 -14.90 -24.13 -11.02
N ILE A 296 -14.91 -23.33 -12.08
CA ILE A 296 -14.76 -21.88 -12.03
C ILE A 296 -15.81 -21.30 -12.98
N THR A 297 -16.64 -20.38 -12.50
CA THR A 297 -17.56 -19.60 -13.34
C THR A 297 -17.05 -18.18 -13.45
N ILE A 298 -16.94 -17.69 -14.68
CA ILE A 298 -16.46 -16.36 -15.03
C ILE A 298 -17.59 -15.66 -15.75
N GLU A 299 -17.93 -14.44 -15.34
CA GLU A 299 -18.92 -13.61 -16.02
C GLU A 299 -18.27 -12.29 -16.43
N ALA A 300 -18.29 -12.04 -17.73
CA ALA A 300 -17.82 -10.80 -18.33
C ALA A 300 -18.91 -9.74 -18.25
N THR A 301 -18.53 -8.54 -17.81
CA THR A 301 -19.40 -7.38 -17.90
C THR A 301 -19.81 -7.08 -19.34
N PRO A 302 -21.02 -6.53 -19.55
CA PRO A 302 -21.40 -6.00 -20.84
C PRO A 302 -20.31 -5.04 -21.38
N GLY A 303 -19.75 -5.35 -22.55
CA GLY A 303 -18.67 -4.57 -23.17
C GLY A 303 -17.24 -5.03 -22.86
N SER A 304 -17.05 -5.97 -21.94
CA SER A 304 -15.76 -6.63 -21.67
C SER A 304 -15.68 -8.01 -22.31
N ARG A 305 -14.50 -8.44 -22.75
CA ARG A 305 -14.25 -9.79 -23.30
C ARG A 305 -13.00 -10.39 -22.68
N PHE A 306 -13.18 -11.40 -21.83
CA PHE A 306 -12.05 -12.20 -21.33
C PHE A 306 -11.56 -13.15 -22.42
N HIS A 307 -10.24 -13.27 -22.53
CA HIS A 307 -9.58 -14.10 -23.54
C HIS A 307 -8.82 -15.26 -22.90
N THR A 308 -8.29 -15.05 -21.70
CA THR A 308 -7.44 -16.02 -21.02
C THR A 308 -7.81 -16.08 -19.55
N LEU A 309 -7.93 -17.27 -18.99
CA LEU A 309 -7.92 -17.52 -17.56
C LEU A 309 -6.53 -17.96 -17.15
N LEU A 310 -5.90 -17.20 -16.27
CA LEU A 310 -4.64 -17.56 -15.64
C LEU A 310 -4.91 -18.37 -14.37
N VAL A 311 -4.32 -19.55 -14.27
CA VAL A 311 -4.31 -20.33 -13.03
C VAL A 311 -2.85 -20.53 -12.61
N LYS A 312 -2.44 -19.87 -11.53
CA LYS A 312 -1.13 -20.10 -10.91
C LYS A 312 -1.30 -20.98 -9.69
N GLY A 313 -0.38 -21.92 -9.51
CA GLY A 313 -0.49 -22.83 -8.38
C GLY A 313 0.76 -23.62 -8.10
N ARG A 314 0.63 -24.45 -7.09
CA ARG A 314 1.67 -25.38 -6.63
C ARG A 314 1.14 -26.80 -6.61
N ALA A 315 1.91 -27.71 -7.19
CA ALA A 315 1.66 -29.14 -7.12
C ALA A 315 2.64 -29.77 -6.12
N LEU A 316 2.15 -30.66 -5.26
CA LEU A 316 3.00 -31.35 -4.28
C LEU A 316 3.35 -32.77 -4.74
N ALA A 317 4.52 -33.24 -4.33
CA ALA A 317 4.89 -34.64 -4.48
C ALA A 317 4.07 -35.49 -3.51
N LEU A 318 3.51 -36.61 -3.98
CA LEU A 318 2.77 -37.53 -3.11
C LEU A 318 3.66 -38.27 -2.12
N ARG A 319 4.95 -38.39 -2.46
CA ARG A 319 5.97 -39.05 -1.64
C ARG A 319 7.28 -38.26 -1.74
N PRO A 320 8.05 -38.19 -0.64
CA PRO A 320 9.40 -37.63 -0.69
C PRO A 320 10.24 -38.29 -1.80
N GLY A 321 10.90 -37.49 -2.63
CA GLY A 321 11.76 -37.98 -3.71
C GLY A 321 11.06 -38.36 -5.03
N GLN A 322 9.72 -38.28 -5.12
CA GLN A 322 9.03 -38.46 -6.40
C GLN A 322 8.94 -37.15 -7.21
N PRO A 323 9.01 -37.22 -8.55
CA PRO A 323 8.76 -36.07 -9.40
C PRO A 323 7.31 -35.59 -9.26
N VAL A 324 7.15 -34.26 -9.26
CA VAL A 324 5.84 -33.62 -9.27
C VAL A 324 5.37 -33.52 -10.72
N ASN A 325 4.51 -34.46 -11.09
CA ASN A 325 3.83 -34.48 -12.39
C ASN A 325 2.33 -34.35 -12.15
N LEU A 326 1.77 -33.20 -12.52
CA LEU A 326 0.34 -32.95 -12.52
C LEU A 326 -0.11 -32.81 -13.97
N SER A 327 -1.14 -33.57 -14.36
CA SER A 327 -1.81 -33.41 -15.64
C SER A 327 -3.28 -33.10 -15.40
N ALA A 328 -3.86 -32.16 -16.13
CA ALA A 328 -5.27 -31.84 -16.04
C ALA A 328 -5.87 -31.69 -17.44
N ASN A 329 -7.04 -32.30 -17.66
CA ASN A 329 -7.86 -31.98 -18.84
C ASN A 329 -8.72 -30.77 -18.48
N ILE A 330 -8.69 -29.74 -19.32
CA ILE A 330 -9.42 -28.51 -19.06
C ILE A 330 -10.53 -28.36 -20.09
N LEU A 331 -11.73 -28.10 -19.60
CA LEU A 331 -12.90 -27.80 -20.40
C LEU A 331 -13.34 -26.36 -20.18
N VAL A 332 -13.73 -25.68 -21.25
CA VAL A 332 -14.37 -24.37 -21.21
C VAL A 332 -15.71 -24.49 -21.91
N ASN A 333 -16.79 -24.14 -21.21
CA ASN A 333 -18.17 -24.30 -21.68
C ASN A 333 -18.45 -25.72 -22.20
N GLY A 334 -17.93 -26.73 -21.50
CA GLY A 334 -18.10 -28.15 -21.83
C GLY A 334 -17.23 -28.67 -22.99
N ARG A 335 -16.39 -27.83 -23.60
CA ARG A 335 -15.48 -28.23 -24.68
C ARG A 335 -14.05 -28.33 -24.16
N SER A 336 -13.36 -29.44 -24.44
CA SER A 336 -11.96 -29.57 -24.06
C SER A 336 -11.10 -28.55 -24.81
N VAL A 337 -10.30 -27.79 -24.06
CA VAL A 337 -9.33 -26.82 -24.59
C VAL A 337 -7.89 -27.34 -24.52
N GLY A 338 -7.71 -28.59 -24.10
CA GLY A 338 -6.42 -29.27 -24.07
C GLY A 338 -6.12 -29.96 -22.75
N THR A 339 -4.99 -30.65 -22.74
CA THR A 339 -4.39 -31.25 -21.54
C THR A 339 -3.19 -30.41 -21.13
N TYR A 340 -3.20 -29.95 -19.88
CA TYR A 340 -2.16 -29.10 -19.30
C TYR A 340 -1.31 -29.95 -18.36
N GLN A 341 -0.01 -29.91 -18.57
CA GLN A 341 0.95 -30.69 -17.79
C GLN A 341 1.90 -29.76 -17.05
N THR A 342 2.21 -30.14 -15.82
CA THR A 342 3.13 -29.45 -14.94
C THR A 342 4.21 -30.42 -14.50
N SER A 343 5.46 -30.08 -14.80
CA SER A 343 6.66 -30.71 -14.25
C SER A 343 7.32 -29.75 -13.27
N GLY A 344 7.19 -30.01 -11.97
CA GLY A 344 7.73 -29.14 -10.92
C GLY A 344 6.73 -28.74 -9.85
N GLN A 345 7.22 -28.06 -8.81
CA GLN A 345 6.42 -27.71 -7.64
C GLN A 345 5.49 -26.52 -7.87
N SER A 346 5.73 -25.70 -8.89
CA SER A 346 4.91 -24.55 -9.26
C SER A 346 4.54 -24.59 -10.74
N PHE A 347 3.43 -23.95 -11.10
CA PHE A 347 2.98 -23.82 -12.47
C PHE A 347 2.13 -22.59 -12.73
N VAL A 348 2.02 -22.27 -14.01
CA VAL A 348 1.11 -21.28 -14.57
C VAL A 348 0.42 -21.91 -15.76
N TRP A 349 -0.91 -21.97 -15.73
CA TRP A 349 -1.72 -22.39 -16.87
C TRP A 349 -2.46 -21.20 -17.45
N GLU A 350 -2.29 -21.00 -18.75
CA GLU A 350 -3.03 -20.02 -19.55
C GLU A 350 -4.14 -20.75 -20.30
N ILE A 351 -5.36 -20.63 -19.80
CA ILE A 351 -6.51 -21.35 -20.33
C ILE A 351 -7.28 -20.41 -21.25
N PRO A 352 -7.45 -20.71 -22.55
CA PRO A 352 -8.21 -19.86 -23.44
C PRO A 352 -9.69 -19.86 -23.05
N LEU A 353 -10.30 -18.68 -22.99
CA LEU A 353 -11.74 -18.50 -22.74
C LEU A 353 -12.48 -18.24 -24.05
N ASP A 354 -13.77 -18.57 -24.08
CA ASP A 354 -14.65 -18.22 -25.18
C ASP A 354 -15.05 -16.74 -25.04
N HIS A 355 -14.32 -15.89 -25.78
CA HIS A 355 -14.53 -14.44 -25.80
C HIS A 355 -15.85 -14.01 -26.47
N ASN A 356 -16.56 -14.93 -27.12
CA ASN A 356 -17.89 -14.68 -27.70
C ASN A 356 -19.01 -14.92 -26.67
N GLN A 357 -18.71 -15.53 -25.53
CA GLN A 357 -19.66 -15.75 -24.46
C GLN A 357 -19.42 -14.79 -23.29
N GLN A 358 -20.50 -14.26 -22.74
CA GLN A 358 -20.44 -13.48 -21.51
C GLN A 358 -20.09 -14.36 -20.31
N ILE A 359 -20.57 -15.61 -20.29
CA ILE A 359 -20.29 -16.56 -19.21
C ILE A 359 -19.32 -17.63 -19.73
N ASN A 360 -18.27 -17.89 -18.96
CA ASN A 360 -17.34 -18.97 -19.19
C ASN A 360 -17.34 -19.91 -17.98
N GLN A 361 -17.72 -21.17 -18.18
CA GLN A 361 -17.62 -22.24 -17.20
C GLN A 361 -16.37 -23.05 -17.47
N VAL A 362 -15.37 -22.93 -16.60
CA VAL A 362 -14.11 -23.67 -16.70
C VAL A 362 -14.15 -24.85 -15.72
N THR A 363 -13.86 -26.04 -16.25
CA THR A 363 -13.71 -27.26 -15.44
C THR A 363 -12.30 -27.80 -15.64
N ILE A 364 -11.55 -27.89 -14.56
CA ILE A 364 -10.21 -28.48 -14.52
C ILE A 364 -10.33 -29.86 -13.89
N LEU A 365 -10.13 -30.90 -14.70
CA LEU A 365 -10.18 -32.30 -14.29
C LEU A 365 -8.76 -32.78 -14.03
N SER A 366 -8.38 -32.86 -12.76
CA SER A 366 -7.04 -33.31 -12.36
C SER A 366 -6.91 -34.83 -12.50
N SER A 367 -5.85 -35.29 -13.16
CA SER A 367 -5.52 -36.73 -13.29
C SER A 367 -5.01 -37.37 -11.99
N ARG A 368 -4.77 -36.56 -10.94
CA ARG A 368 -4.13 -36.98 -9.69
C ARG A 368 -4.75 -36.24 -8.51
N PHE A 369 -5.08 -36.97 -7.46
CA PHE A 369 -5.64 -36.43 -6.22
C PHE A 369 -5.26 -37.30 -5.01
N LEU A 370 -5.42 -36.73 -3.81
CA LEU A 370 -5.21 -37.36 -2.52
C LEU A 370 -6.40 -37.13 -1.61
N THR A 371 -6.59 -38.01 -0.64
CA THR A 371 -7.34 -37.66 0.57
C THR A 371 -6.49 -36.72 1.43
N ASP A 372 -7.09 -35.61 1.86
CA ASP A 372 -6.46 -34.66 2.76
C ASP A 372 -6.02 -35.33 4.07
N PRO A 373 -4.76 -35.19 4.49
CA PRO A 373 -4.27 -35.75 5.76
C PRO A 373 -5.07 -35.31 6.99
N ASN A 374 -5.67 -34.12 6.92
CA ASN A 374 -6.42 -33.53 8.03
C ASN A 374 -7.94 -33.76 7.93
N SER A 375 -8.42 -34.46 6.89
CA SER A 375 -9.85 -34.74 6.70
C SER A 375 -10.07 -35.98 5.82
N SER A 376 -10.74 -36.99 6.38
CA SER A 376 -11.04 -38.26 5.69
C SER A 376 -12.05 -38.13 4.54
N HIS A 377 -12.72 -37.00 4.40
CA HIS A 377 -13.79 -36.79 3.41
C HIS A 377 -13.43 -35.75 2.34
N ARG A 378 -12.24 -35.15 2.42
CA ARG A 378 -11.79 -34.09 1.51
C ARG A 378 -10.75 -34.65 0.55
N MET A 379 -10.98 -34.49 -0.75
CA MET A 379 -9.99 -34.83 -1.78
C MET A 379 -9.32 -33.56 -2.30
N ILE A 380 -8.00 -33.58 -2.43
CA ILE A 380 -7.17 -32.43 -2.83
C ILE A 380 -6.22 -32.82 -3.97
N CYS A 381 -5.93 -31.89 -4.88
CA CYS A 381 -5.02 -32.16 -6.01
C CYS A 381 -3.77 -31.28 -5.97
N PHE A 382 -3.99 -29.97 -6.05
CA PHE A 382 -2.95 -28.95 -6.06
C PHE A 382 -3.47 -27.71 -5.33
N ILE A 383 -2.58 -26.76 -5.07
CA ILE A 383 -2.94 -25.46 -4.52
C ILE A 383 -3.07 -24.50 -5.69
N ALA A 384 -4.25 -23.86 -5.85
CA ALA A 384 -4.41 -22.77 -6.79
C ALA A 384 -4.18 -21.47 -6.02
N ASP A 385 -3.00 -20.86 -6.16
CA ASP A 385 -2.67 -19.60 -5.48
C ASP A 385 -3.44 -18.43 -6.12
N GLU A 386 -3.49 -18.37 -7.46
CA GLU A 386 -4.19 -17.34 -8.22
C GLU A 386 -5.11 -17.94 -9.30
N VAL A 387 -6.30 -17.34 -9.48
CA VAL A 387 -7.28 -17.69 -10.53
C VAL A 387 -7.82 -16.39 -11.12
N VAL A 388 -7.27 -15.95 -12.26
CA VAL A 388 -7.45 -14.59 -12.76
C VAL A 388 -7.89 -14.61 -14.23
N PRO A 389 -9.14 -14.24 -14.55
CA PRO A 389 -9.55 -13.98 -15.93
C PRO A 389 -8.98 -12.65 -16.42
N LEU A 390 -8.37 -12.70 -17.60
CA LEU A 390 -7.65 -11.63 -18.28
C LEU A 390 -8.34 -11.32 -19.62
N THR A 391 -8.50 -10.03 -19.88
CA THR A 391 -8.81 -9.50 -21.22
C THR A 391 -7.59 -9.70 -22.14
N ALA A 392 -7.78 -9.56 -23.46
CA ALA A 392 -6.68 -9.66 -24.41
C ALA A 392 -5.49 -8.74 -24.05
N GLY A 393 -5.78 -7.48 -23.73
CA GLY A 393 -4.76 -6.50 -23.38
C GLY A 393 -4.09 -6.73 -22.01
N GLU A 394 -4.71 -7.48 -21.10
CA GLU A 394 -4.10 -7.93 -19.83
C GLU A 394 -3.23 -9.17 -20.06
N ALA A 395 -3.67 -10.12 -20.88
CA ALA A 395 -2.91 -11.32 -21.25
C ALA A 395 -1.62 -10.97 -22.02
N ASP A 396 -1.69 -10.03 -22.97
CA ASP A 396 -0.52 -9.56 -23.72
C ASP A 396 0.50 -8.82 -22.83
N TYR A 397 0.05 -8.21 -21.73
CA TYR A 397 0.94 -7.58 -20.76
C TYR A 397 1.65 -8.65 -19.92
N TYR A 398 0.91 -9.65 -19.46
CA TYR A 398 1.43 -10.78 -18.68
C TYR A 398 2.45 -11.62 -19.45
N LYS A 399 2.35 -11.71 -20.79
CA LYS A 399 3.36 -12.42 -21.59
C LYS A 399 4.67 -11.67 -21.78
N ARG A 400 4.67 -10.35 -21.54
CA ARG A 400 5.81 -9.47 -21.80
C ARG A 400 6.62 -9.12 -20.56
N ASN A 401 6.12 -9.45 -19.36
CA ASN A 401 6.72 -9.17 -18.07
C ASN A 401 6.57 -10.40 -17.17
#